data_AF-A0A813C831-F1
#
_entry.id   AF-A0A813C831-F1
#
_cell.length_a   1.000
_cell.length_b   1.000
_cell.length_c   1.000
_cell.angle_alpha   90.00
_cell.angle_beta   90.00
_cell.angle_gamma   90.00
#
_symmetry.space_group_name_H-M   'P 1'
#
loop_
_entity.id
_entity.type
_entity.pdbx_description
1 polymer ?
#
loop_
_entity_poly.entity_id
_entity_poly.type
_entity_poly.pdbx_seq_one_letter_code
_entity_poly.pdbx_strand_id
1 'polypeptide(L)'
;MSITDGVEELFGYNRGNFMFDQVLRQWREYQEQDMRVKQFMLYREDVRDLTELTTSKMDSYLMIAILELGCCLDLLVHGVLHIKAMTDEPTWLLWLYVISLAEAFVFLFLSAWLAIHASVSAHSFSVRLLTQFVRLPLPSRRQIDAGSALATDYENKGFEDLLRLPVLRQQAERLSGGGQSQRPQDPSGGVAVAGLVSMSQPNANAAVAAKHVRLYRDLQDNWQAHDAYARACLALGTYKLLHAVAYYTVGLLVLEMHAPWAGLACATVLPMLAWLLIKLDLYFSSARRVLGALFLMLGPLLALVAATLNSLSEPQRVAQSVLVAVVFAMHAGLIVCVACIARAEHVSERGAALPTRFRSVLYLDVFGWLQSPDERAAEESAGPNSTRNQVDREMPLTLREGLYKESSRLGRQLRCEFQTWEVPAVVRALRHA
;
A
#
# COMPACT_ATOMS: atom_id res chain seq x y z
N MET A 1 72.54 9.41 33.28
CA MET A 1 71.48 9.61 32.27
C MET A 1 71.56 11.06 31.87
N SER A 2 72.04 11.34 30.66
CA SER A 2 72.19 12.74 30.23
C SER A 2 70.79 13.36 30.09
N ILE A 3 70.65 14.65 30.40
CA ILE A 3 69.38 15.38 30.19
C ILE A 3 68.96 15.27 28.71
N THR A 4 69.92 15.12 27.80
CA THR A 4 69.68 14.86 26.38
C THR A 4 69.00 13.53 26.12
N ASP A 5 69.39 12.45 26.81
CA ASP A 5 68.81 11.11 26.61
C ASP A 5 67.34 11.07 27.07
N GLY A 6 67.03 11.77 28.18
CA GLY A 6 65.66 11.86 28.69
C GLY A 6 64.74 12.72 27.81
N VAL A 7 65.27 13.75 27.15
CA VAL A 7 64.50 14.58 26.19
C VAL A 7 64.24 13.80 24.89
N GLU A 8 65.22 13.02 24.43
CA GLU A 8 65.08 12.17 23.24
C GLU A 8 64.03 11.06 23.46
N GLU A 9 64.06 10.39 24.60
CA GLU A 9 63.08 9.35 24.95
C GLU A 9 61.65 9.92 25.10
N LEU A 10 61.52 11.09 25.73
CA LEU A 10 60.23 11.78 25.88
C LEU A 10 59.65 12.23 24.53
N PHE A 11 60.50 12.73 23.63
CA PHE A 11 60.11 13.10 22.27
C PHE A 11 59.67 11.87 21.46
N GLY A 12 60.42 10.76 21.56
CA GLY A 12 60.07 9.49 20.92
C GLY A 12 58.71 8.95 21.40
N TYR A 13 58.46 9.01 22.71
CA TYR A 13 57.18 8.62 23.31
C TYR A 13 56.02 9.49 22.80
N ASN A 14 56.15 10.81 22.82
CA ASN A 14 55.09 11.73 22.37
C ASN A 14 54.81 11.61 20.88
N ARG A 15 55.84 11.37 20.06
CA ARG A 15 55.69 11.10 18.63
C ARG A 15 54.93 9.79 18.40
N GLY A 16 55.28 8.73 19.13
CA GLY A 16 54.58 7.45 19.06
C GLY A 16 53.11 7.57 19.46
N ASN A 17 52.82 8.30 20.54
CA ASN A 17 51.45 8.51 21.02
C ASN A 17 50.62 9.39 20.07
N PHE A 18 51.22 10.43 19.48
CA PHE A 18 50.57 11.24 18.44
C PHE A 18 50.21 10.38 17.22
N MET A 19 51.13 9.54 16.76
CA MET A 19 50.87 8.65 15.62
C MET A 19 49.75 7.66 15.94
N PHE A 20 49.72 7.10 17.15
CA PHE A 20 48.65 6.21 17.59
C PHE A 20 47.28 6.92 17.61
N ASP A 21 47.21 8.12 18.19
CA ASP A 21 45.98 8.93 18.24
C ASP A 21 45.50 9.33 16.84
N GLN A 22 46.42 9.65 15.93
CA GLN A 22 46.09 9.99 14.54
C GLN A 22 45.54 8.80 13.77
N VAL A 23 46.14 7.61 13.93
CA VAL A 23 45.63 6.38 13.34
C VAL A 23 44.22 6.10 13.84
N LEU A 24 43.96 6.23 15.15
CA LEU A 24 42.61 6.07 15.71
C LEU A 24 41.60 7.08 15.17
N ARG A 25 42.02 8.34 14.99
CA ARG A 25 41.17 9.38 14.39
C ARG A 25 40.83 9.03 12.94
N GLN A 26 41.81 8.64 12.14
CA GLN A 26 41.63 8.21 10.76
C GLN A 26 40.65 7.03 10.67
N TRP A 27 40.80 6.02 11.54
CA TRP A 27 39.86 4.91 11.63
C TRP A 27 38.43 5.36 11.95
N ARG A 28 38.26 6.30 12.88
CA ARG A 28 36.95 6.85 13.23
C ARG A 28 36.32 7.59 12.06
N GLU A 29 37.10 8.38 11.33
CA GLU A 29 36.62 9.12 10.15
C GLU A 29 36.22 8.18 9.01
N TYR A 30 37.00 7.11 8.76
CA TYR A 30 36.62 6.08 7.79
C TYR A 30 35.37 5.31 8.21
N GLN A 31 35.22 4.99 9.49
CA GLN A 31 33.98 4.39 10.01
C GLN A 31 32.79 5.32 9.84
N GLU A 32 32.94 6.62 10.10
CA GLU A 32 31.88 7.59 9.90
C GLU A 32 31.48 7.71 8.42
N GLN A 33 32.46 7.73 7.52
CA GLN A 33 32.21 7.72 6.08
C GLN A 33 31.49 6.44 5.64
N ASP A 34 31.91 5.27 6.13
CA ASP A 34 31.25 3.99 5.86
C ASP A 34 29.80 3.97 6.37
N MET A 35 29.56 4.47 7.58
CA MET A 35 28.20 4.60 8.14
C MET A 35 27.32 5.54 7.29
N ARG A 36 27.85 6.67 6.81
CA ARG A 36 27.10 7.58 5.91
C ARG A 36 26.80 6.93 4.56
N VAL A 37 27.74 6.19 3.97
CA VAL A 37 27.51 5.46 2.72
C VAL A 37 26.41 4.43 2.90
N LYS A 38 26.46 3.63 3.98
CA LYS A 38 25.42 2.64 4.32
C LYS A 38 24.05 3.29 4.53
N GLN A 39 23.99 4.43 5.22
CA GLN A 39 22.75 5.19 5.40
C GLN A 39 22.14 5.63 4.06
N PHE A 40 22.96 6.12 3.12
CA PHE A 40 22.49 6.49 1.78
C PHE A 40 22.12 5.28 0.92
N MET A 41 22.73 4.11 1.13
CA MET A 41 22.29 2.88 0.48
C MET A 41 20.87 2.50 0.92
N LEU A 42 20.57 2.57 2.22
CA LEU A 42 19.22 2.35 2.75
C LEU A 42 18.21 3.32 2.15
N TYR A 43 18.54 4.63 2.07
CA TYR A 43 17.64 5.60 1.44
C TYR A 43 17.34 5.34 -0.03
N ARG A 44 18.26 4.70 -0.75
CA ARG A 44 18.05 4.31 -2.15
C ARG A 44 17.18 3.07 -2.26
N GLU A 45 17.32 2.14 -1.32
CA GLU A 45 16.48 0.96 -1.20
C GLU A 45 15.04 1.36 -0.87
N ASP A 46 14.84 2.23 0.13
CA ASP A 46 13.50 2.76 0.49
C ASP A 46 12.77 3.37 -0.72
N VAL A 47 13.46 4.18 -1.53
CA VAL A 47 12.88 4.79 -2.74
C VAL A 47 12.53 3.73 -3.78
N ARG A 48 13.37 2.70 -3.96
CA ARG A 48 13.11 1.62 -4.90
C ARG A 48 11.90 0.81 -4.46
N ASP A 49 11.84 0.40 -3.21
CA ASP A 49 10.76 -0.41 -2.66
C ASP A 49 9.41 0.30 -2.74
N LEU A 50 9.37 1.60 -2.40
CA LEU A 50 8.15 2.40 -2.53
C LEU A 50 7.69 2.54 -3.99
N THR A 51 8.64 2.65 -4.92
CA THR A 51 8.33 2.74 -6.35
C THR A 51 7.87 1.40 -6.90
N GLU A 52 8.55 0.32 -6.54
CA GLU A 52 8.25 -1.05 -6.94
C GLU A 52 6.87 -1.48 -6.46
N LEU A 53 6.49 -1.08 -5.24
CA LEU A 53 5.13 -1.25 -4.74
C LEU A 53 4.09 -0.65 -5.68
N THR A 54 4.34 0.54 -6.24
CA THR A 54 3.42 1.20 -7.17
C THR A 54 3.41 0.49 -8.52
N THR A 55 4.58 0.25 -9.12
CA THR A 55 4.67 -0.35 -10.46
C THR A 55 4.13 -1.78 -10.47
N SER A 56 4.53 -2.61 -9.51
CA SER A 56 4.08 -4.02 -9.39
C SER A 56 2.56 -4.12 -9.21
N LYS A 57 1.97 -3.22 -8.40
CA LYS A 57 0.51 -3.12 -8.27
C LYS A 57 -0.15 -2.71 -9.59
N MET A 58 0.34 -1.67 -10.25
CA MET A 58 -0.26 -1.18 -11.50
C MET A 58 -0.19 -2.21 -12.61
N ASP A 59 0.90 -2.95 -12.71
CA ASP A 59 1.05 -4.02 -13.69
C ASP A 59 0.05 -5.17 -13.43
N SER A 60 -0.18 -5.50 -12.15
CA SER A 60 -1.20 -6.50 -11.76
C SER A 60 -2.61 -6.05 -12.13
N TYR A 61 -2.94 -4.78 -11.87
CA TYR A 61 -4.25 -4.21 -12.24
C TYR A 61 -4.44 -4.11 -13.76
N LEU A 62 -3.39 -3.75 -14.50
CA LEU A 62 -3.41 -3.66 -15.96
C LEU A 62 -3.74 -5.03 -16.58
N MET A 63 -3.14 -6.10 -16.08
CA MET A 63 -3.41 -7.46 -16.56
C MET A 63 -4.91 -7.83 -16.40
N ILE A 64 -5.49 -7.56 -15.22
CA ILE A 64 -6.91 -7.84 -14.96
C ILE A 64 -7.81 -6.96 -15.84
N ALA A 65 -7.49 -5.68 -15.97
CA ALA A 65 -8.25 -4.75 -16.79
C ALA A 65 -8.31 -5.19 -18.26
N ILE A 66 -7.19 -5.64 -18.83
CA ILE A 66 -7.13 -6.13 -20.22
C ILE A 66 -7.92 -7.44 -20.37
N LEU A 67 -7.86 -8.35 -19.39
CA LEU A 67 -8.63 -9.59 -19.41
C LEU A 67 -10.14 -9.30 -19.45
N GLU A 68 -10.63 -8.45 -18.54
CA GLU A 68 -12.04 -8.07 -18.48
C GLU A 68 -12.47 -7.27 -19.72
N LEU A 69 -11.60 -6.44 -20.27
CA LEU A 69 -11.84 -5.73 -21.53
C LEU A 69 -11.99 -6.71 -22.70
N GLY A 70 -11.18 -7.78 -22.73
CA GLY A 70 -11.32 -8.88 -23.67
C GLY A 70 -12.67 -9.58 -23.56
N CYS A 71 -13.13 -9.85 -22.34
CA CYS A 71 -14.48 -10.38 -22.10
C CYS A 71 -15.58 -9.42 -22.59
N CYS A 72 -15.40 -8.11 -22.42
CA CYS A 72 -16.36 -7.12 -22.95
C CYS A 72 -16.43 -7.15 -24.48
N LEU A 73 -15.29 -7.24 -25.16
CA LEU A 73 -15.22 -7.34 -26.62
C LEU A 73 -15.83 -8.65 -27.13
N ASP A 74 -15.58 -9.76 -26.44
CA ASP A 74 -16.15 -11.06 -26.79
C ASP A 74 -17.68 -11.05 -26.67
N LEU A 75 -18.20 -10.49 -25.57
CA LEU A 75 -19.64 -10.27 -25.39
C LEU A 75 -20.23 -9.32 -26.43
N LEU A 76 -19.50 -8.30 -26.88
CA LEU A 76 -19.97 -7.38 -27.91
C LEU A 76 -20.07 -8.05 -29.29
N VAL A 77 -19.09 -8.90 -29.65
CA VAL A 77 -19.01 -9.54 -30.97
C VAL A 77 -19.85 -10.80 -31.04
N HIS A 78 -19.78 -11.67 -30.03
CA HIS A 78 -20.44 -12.97 -30.01
C HIS A 78 -21.72 -13.00 -29.19
N GLY A 79 -21.94 -12.04 -28.28
CA GLY A 79 -23.15 -11.92 -27.47
C GLY A 79 -24.34 -11.36 -28.24
N VAL A 80 -24.58 -11.91 -29.44
CA VAL A 80 -25.78 -11.64 -30.22
C VAL A 80 -26.92 -12.43 -29.59
N LEU A 81 -27.88 -11.73 -28.99
CA LEU A 81 -29.17 -12.35 -28.73
C LEU A 81 -29.82 -12.62 -30.09
N HIS A 82 -29.97 -13.90 -30.42
CA HIS A 82 -30.73 -14.34 -31.59
C HIS A 82 -32.22 -14.23 -31.27
N ILE A 83 -32.68 -13.00 -31.08
CA ILE A 83 -34.09 -12.70 -30.92
C ILE A 83 -34.72 -12.87 -32.31
N LYS A 84 -35.53 -13.91 -32.44
CA LYS A 84 -35.92 -14.51 -33.71
C LYS A 84 -37.07 -13.74 -34.35
N ALA A 85 -36.79 -12.58 -34.94
CA ALA A 85 -37.58 -11.87 -35.96
C ALA A 85 -39.12 -12.04 -35.90
N MET A 86 -39.72 -11.94 -34.72
CA MET A 86 -41.16 -12.11 -34.53
C MET A 86 -41.75 -10.79 -34.01
N THR A 87 -41.91 -9.80 -34.90
CA THR A 87 -42.74 -8.55 -34.90
C THR A 87 -43.08 -7.75 -33.61
N ASP A 88 -42.89 -8.25 -32.39
CA ASP A 88 -43.23 -7.68 -31.07
C ASP A 88 -42.08 -7.93 -30.05
N GLU A 89 -40.83 -7.72 -30.45
CA GLU A 89 -39.65 -8.07 -29.64
C GLU A 89 -39.16 -6.94 -28.72
N PRO A 90 -38.75 -7.25 -27.46
CA PRO A 90 -38.34 -6.27 -26.46
C PRO A 90 -36.94 -5.71 -26.73
N THR A 91 -36.82 -4.84 -27.74
CA THR A 91 -35.59 -4.11 -28.11
C THR A 91 -34.99 -3.32 -26.94
N TRP A 92 -35.82 -2.94 -25.97
CA TRP A 92 -35.39 -2.21 -24.77
C TRP A 92 -34.37 -2.97 -23.91
N LEU A 93 -34.41 -4.31 -23.88
CA LEU A 93 -33.48 -5.12 -23.08
C LEU A 93 -32.09 -5.14 -23.73
N LEU A 94 -32.04 -5.18 -25.07
CA LEU A 94 -30.80 -5.05 -25.83
C LEU A 94 -30.12 -3.70 -25.55
N TRP A 95 -30.90 -2.62 -25.51
CA TRP A 95 -30.37 -1.29 -25.15
C TRP A 95 -29.76 -1.27 -23.76
N LEU A 96 -30.41 -1.84 -22.74
CA LEU A 96 -29.87 -1.91 -21.37
C LEU A 96 -28.59 -2.74 -21.30
N TYR A 97 -28.55 -3.87 -22.02
CA TYR A 97 -27.35 -4.70 -22.14
C TYR A 97 -26.19 -3.92 -22.76
N VAL A 98 -26.41 -3.30 -23.93
CA VAL A 98 -25.37 -2.57 -24.67
C VAL A 98 -24.89 -1.34 -23.89
N ILE A 99 -25.78 -0.60 -23.23
CA ILE A 99 -25.38 0.54 -22.38
C ILE A 99 -24.51 0.06 -21.21
N SER A 100 -24.92 -0.99 -20.51
CA SER A 100 -24.15 -1.55 -19.39
C SER A 100 -22.78 -2.06 -19.85
N LEU A 101 -22.72 -2.68 -21.02
CA LEU A 101 -21.48 -3.19 -21.62
C LEU A 101 -20.56 -2.05 -22.06
N ALA A 102 -21.10 -0.98 -22.66
CA ALA A 102 -20.36 0.21 -23.04
C ALA A 102 -19.78 0.93 -21.81
N GLU A 103 -20.54 1.02 -20.72
CA GLU A 103 -20.04 1.56 -19.45
C GLU A 103 -18.88 0.73 -18.90
N ALA A 104 -19.03 -0.59 -18.86
CA ALA A 104 -17.97 -1.50 -18.44
C ALA A 104 -16.70 -1.29 -19.29
N PHE A 105 -16.85 -1.23 -20.61
CA PHE A 105 -15.74 -1.00 -21.55
C PHE A 105 -15.02 0.32 -21.27
N VAL A 106 -15.75 1.42 -21.12
CA VAL A 106 -15.17 2.75 -20.85
C VAL A 106 -14.39 2.76 -19.54
N PHE A 107 -14.96 2.20 -18.47
CA PHE A 107 -14.27 2.15 -17.18
C PHE A 107 -13.04 1.24 -17.19
N LEU A 108 -13.10 0.07 -17.82
CA LEU A 108 -11.96 -0.84 -17.94
C LEU A 108 -10.84 -0.25 -18.82
N PHE A 109 -11.21 0.42 -19.91
CA PHE A 109 -10.24 1.13 -20.76
C PHE A 109 -9.57 2.27 -19.99
N LEU A 110 -10.33 3.09 -19.27
CA LEU A 110 -9.78 4.15 -18.43
C LEU A 110 -8.86 3.59 -17.34
N SER A 111 -9.23 2.47 -16.72
CA SER A 111 -8.38 1.78 -15.75
C SER A 111 -7.03 1.39 -16.35
N ALA A 112 -7.04 0.73 -17.51
CA ALA A 112 -5.81 0.32 -18.19
C ALA A 112 -4.93 1.53 -18.56
N TRP A 113 -5.54 2.58 -19.11
CA TRP A 113 -4.84 3.82 -19.48
C TRP A 113 -4.18 4.50 -18.28
N LEU A 114 -4.94 4.66 -17.19
CA LEU A 114 -4.45 5.30 -15.97
C LEU A 114 -3.36 4.46 -15.27
N ALA A 115 -3.48 3.12 -15.27
CA ALA A 115 -2.46 2.23 -14.73
C ALA A 115 -1.12 2.36 -15.47
N ILE A 116 -1.14 2.44 -16.80
CA ILE A 116 0.07 2.68 -17.62
C ILE A 116 0.69 4.03 -17.25
N HIS A 117 -0.12 5.09 -17.19
CA HIS A 117 0.37 6.42 -16.82
C HIS A 117 0.96 6.46 -15.40
N ALA A 118 0.31 5.80 -14.43
CA ALA A 118 0.79 5.72 -13.06
C ALA A 118 2.14 4.99 -12.98
N SER A 119 2.26 3.83 -13.64
CA SER A 119 3.48 3.01 -13.66
C SER A 119 4.66 3.75 -14.29
N VAL A 120 4.48 4.31 -15.49
CA VAL A 120 5.54 5.05 -16.21
C VAL A 120 5.96 6.30 -15.45
N SER A 121 4.99 7.05 -14.90
CA SER A 121 5.28 8.27 -14.15
C SER A 121 6.05 7.95 -12.87
N ALA A 122 5.59 6.99 -12.07
CA ALA A 122 6.25 6.56 -10.84
C ALA A 122 7.70 6.12 -11.11
N HIS A 123 7.93 5.31 -12.15
CA HIS A 123 9.27 4.87 -12.53
C HIS A 123 10.17 6.05 -12.94
N SER A 124 9.68 6.96 -13.79
CA SER A 124 10.46 8.11 -14.26
C SER A 124 10.86 9.08 -13.14
N PHE A 125 9.94 9.39 -12.23
CA PHE A 125 10.20 10.28 -11.09
C PHE A 125 11.10 9.61 -10.05
N SER A 126 10.97 8.30 -9.84
CA SER A 126 11.87 7.54 -8.97
C SER A 126 13.31 7.54 -9.46
N VAL A 127 13.52 7.30 -10.77
CA VAL A 127 14.86 7.38 -11.37
C VAL A 127 15.43 8.79 -11.19
N ARG A 128 14.63 9.83 -11.38
CA ARG A 128 15.04 11.23 -11.14
C ARG A 128 15.41 11.46 -9.67
N LEU A 129 14.64 10.93 -8.73
CA LEU A 129 14.92 11.02 -7.28
C LEU A 129 16.27 10.36 -6.92
N LEU A 130 16.49 9.14 -7.41
CA LEU A 130 17.72 8.36 -7.19
C LEU A 130 18.96 8.98 -7.87
N THR A 131 18.78 9.68 -8.99
CA THR A 131 19.91 10.23 -9.77
C THR A 131 20.21 11.68 -9.44
N GLN A 132 19.26 12.47 -8.92
CA GLN A 132 19.48 13.90 -8.62
C GLN A 132 19.62 14.17 -7.13
N PHE A 133 18.87 13.47 -6.26
CA PHE A 133 18.76 13.82 -4.84
C PHE A 133 19.39 12.79 -3.91
N VAL A 134 19.24 11.50 -4.19
CA VAL A 134 19.78 10.41 -3.37
C VAL A 134 21.08 9.85 -3.98
N ARG A 135 22.04 10.76 -4.25
CA ARG A 135 23.39 10.39 -4.68
C ARG A 135 24.23 9.97 -3.49
N LEU A 136 25.15 9.01 -3.72
CA LEU A 136 26.12 8.61 -2.71
C LEU A 136 27.02 9.80 -2.32
N PRO A 137 27.25 10.04 -1.02
CA PRO A 137 28.18 11.06 -0.57
C PRO A 137 29.62 10.58 -0.83
N LEU A 138 30.18 10.98 -1.97
CA LEU A 138 31.59 10.73 -2.26
C LEU A 138 32.45 11.75 -1.51
N PRO A 139 33.44 11.33 -0.71
CA PRO A 139 34.32 12.26 -0.02
C PRO A 139 35.14 13.04 -1.06
N SER A 140 35.24 14.36 -0.84
CA SER A 140 36.09 15.21 -1.67
C SER A 140 37.57 14.90 -1.40
N ARG A 141 38.46 15.12 -2.38
CA ARG A 141 39.91 14.95 -2.19
C ARG A 141 40.41 15.68 -0.94
N ARG A 142 39.94 16.91 -0.69
CA ARG A 142 40.27 17.68 0.51
C ARG A 142 39.87 16.99 1.82
N GLN A 143 38.74 16.28 1.85
CA GLN A 143 38.30 15.52 3.03
C GLN A 143 39.14 14.25 3.22
N ILE A 144 39.57 13.62 2.12
CA ILE A 144 40.48 12.47 2.16
C ILE A 144 41.86 12.91 2.66
N ASP A 145 42.38 14.02 2.13
CA ASP A 145 43.66 14.60 2.51
C ASP A 145 43.65 15.04 3.98
N ALA A 146 42.55 15.66 4.44
CA ALA A 146 42.36 16.07 5.84
C ALA A 146 42.30 14.87 6.82
N GLY A 147 41.82 13.72 6.36
CA GLY A 147 41.80 12.48 7.15
C GLY A 147 43.07 11.64 7.03
N SER A 148 44.02 12.05 6.19
CA SER A 148 45.31 11.36 6.05
C SER A 148 46.24 11.77 7.20
N ALA A 149 46.73 10.79 7.95
CA ALA A 149 47.68 11.05 9.03
C ALA A 149 49.08 11.28 8.45
N LEU A 150 49.52 12.54 8.37
CA LEU A 150 50.87 12.88 7.92
C LEU A 150 51.81 13.09 9.12
N ALA A 151 53.00 12.48 9.05
CA ALA A 151 54.06 12.72 10.04
C ALA A 151 54.45 14.20 10.12
N THR A 152 54.33 14.90 9.00
CA THR A 152 54.58 16.34 8.84
C THR A 152 53.68 17.18 9.74
N ASP A 153 52.47 16.70 10.07
CA ASP A 153 51.54 17.41 10.97
C ASP A 153 51.99 17.36 12.43
N TYR A 154 52.85 16.41 12.80
CA TYR A 154 53.50 16.40 14.10
C TYR A 154 54.58 17.48 14.16
N GLU A 155 55.40 17.57 13.11
CA GLU A 155 56.55 18.47 13.00
C GLU A 155 56.12 19.95 12.94
N ASN A 156 54.92 20.21 12.44
CA ASN A 156 54.34 21.55 12.38
C ASN A 156 53.68 22.02 13.70
N LYS A 157 53.68 21.21 14.76
CA LYS A 157 53.13 21.62 16.06
C LYS A 157 54.14 22.39 16.89
N GLY A 158 53.65 23.32 17.72
CA GLY A 158 54.48 24.11 18.62
C GLY A 158 55.26 23.26 19.63
N PHE A 159 56.43 23.76 20.04
CA PHE A 159 57.35 23.08 20.96
C PHE A 159 56.70 22.69 22.31
N GLU A 160 55.72 23.47 22.76
CA GLU A 160 54.94 23.19 23.99
C GLU A 160 54.00 21.98 23.85
N ASP A 161 53.51 21.69 22.64
CA ASP A 161 52.62 20.55 22.37
C ASP A 161 53.38 19.25 22.09
N LEU A 162 54.67 19.34 21.74
CA LEU A 162 55.58 18.22 21.45
C LEU A 162 56.12 17.54 22.72
N LEU A 163 56.12 18.24 23.86
CA LEU A 163 56.69 17.78 25.14
C LEU A 163 55.61 17.62 26.21
N ARG A 164 54.63 16.75 25.96
CA ARG A 164 53.62 16.35 26.95
C ARG A 164 54.23 15.36 27.94
N LEU A 165 54.13 15.65 29.24
CA LEU A 165 54.55 14.77 30.33
C LEU A 165 53.30 14.08 30.93
N PRO A 166 53.11 12.77 30.72
CA PRO A 166 51.84 12.10 30.98
C PRO A 166 51.44 12.06 32.46
N VAL A 167 52.41 12.06 33.38
CA VAL A 167 52.16 11.90 34.82
C VAL A 167 52.04 13.25 35.55
N LEU A 168 52.83 14.25 35.14
CA LEU A 168 52.85 15.57 35.79
C LEU A 168 51.55 16.33 35.61
N ARG A 169 50.85 16.19 34.48
CA ARG A 169 49.57 16.84 34.25
C ARG A 169 48.44 16.25 35.10
N GLN A 170 48.35 14.92 35.19
CA GLN A 170 47.39 14.25 36.08
C GLN A 170 47.68 14.56 37.56
N GLN A 171 48.96 14.67 37.95
CA GLN A 171 49.33 15.08 39.30
C GLN A 171 49.07 16.57 39.57
N ALA A 172 49.33 17.45 38.61
CA ALA A 172 49.06 18.89 38.70
C ALA A 172 47.56 19.20 38.73
N GLU A 173 46.73 18.50 37.96
CA GLU A 173 45.26 18.60 38.01
C GLU A 173 44.70 18.04 39.34
N ARG A 174 45.33 17.00 39.92
CA ARG A 174 45.02 16.50 41.27
C ARG A 174 45.46 17.46 42.40
N LEU A 175 46.51 18.26 42.17
CA LEU A 175 47.07 19.19 43.16
C LEU A 175 46.47 20.61 43.05
N SER A 176 46.08 21.07 41.85
CA SER A 176 45.42 22.37 41.65
C SER A 176 43.89 22.29 41.83
N GLY A 177 43.32 21.09 41.78
CA GLY A 177 41.93 20.78 42.13
C GLY A 177 41.68 20.85 43.63
N GLY A 178 41.73 22.05 44.21
CA GLY A 178 41.14 22.34 45.50
C GLY A 178 39.62 22.18 45.45
N GLY A 179 39.11 21.02 45.86
CA GLY A 179 37.77 20.84 46.40
C GLY A 179 36.59 20.90 45.42
N GLN A 180 36.40 19.83 44.63
CA GLN A 180 35.08 19.22 44.50
C GLN A 180 35.23 17.75 44.16
N SER A 181 34.85 16.90 45.12
CA SER A 181 34.87 15.45 45.02
C SER A 181 33.81 14.99 44.02
N GLN A 182 34.21 14.69 42.80
CA GLN A 182 33.52 13.70 41.98
C GLN A 182 34.37 12.41 42.01
N ARG A 183 33.74 11.34 42.50
CA ARG A 183 34.34 10.00 42.64
C ARG A 183 35.01 9.56 41.33
N PRO A 184 36.20 8.93 41.38
CA PRO A 184 36.81 8.30 40.22
C PRO A 184 35.96 7.10 39.80
N GLN A 185 35.56 7.04 38.53
CA GLN A 185 35.22 5.77 37.88
C GLN A 185 36.52 5.15 37.39
N ASP A 186 36.76 3.89 37.77
CA ASP A 186 37.95 3.10 37.43
C ASP A 186 38.15 2.98 35.91
N PRO A 187 39.39 3.14 35.38
CA PRO A 187 39.73 2.74 34.03
C PRO A 187 40.24 1.29 34.05
N SER A 188 39.41 0.36 34.50
CA SER A 188 39.65 -1.07 34.35
C SER A 188 38.88 -1.58 33.14
N GLY A 189 39.56 -1.71 32.01
CA GLY A 189 39.38 -2.82 31.06
C GLY A 189 37.98 -3.15 30.55
N GLY A 190 37.06 -2.18 30.49
CA GLY A 190 35.76 -2.33 29.86
C GLY A 190 35.61 -1.25 28.82
N VAL A 191 35.65 -1.60 27.54
CA VAL A 191 35.07 -0.78 26.47
C VAL A 191 33.70 -0.38 26.96
N ALA A 192 33.49 0.90 27.23
CA ALA A 192 32.20 1.40 27.67
C ALA A 192 31.20 1.21 26.52
N VAL A 193 30.51 0.07 26.53
CA VAL A 193 29.26 -0.22 25.82
C VAL A 193 28.12 0.62 26.44
N ALA A 194 28.43 1.81 26.97
CA ALA A 194 27.46 2.76 27.53
C ALA A 194 26.97 3.76 26.47
N GLY A 195 27.63 3.85 25.32
CA GLY A 195 27.11 4.51 24.11
C GLY A 195 26.25 3.60 23.23
N LEU A 196 26.10 2.32 23.59
CA LEU A 196 25.42 1.29 22.79
C LEU A 196 23.99 0.99 23.26
N VAL A 197 23.47 1.74 24.23
CA VAL A 197 22.06 1.64 24.65
C VAL A 197 21.39 3.00 24.53
N SER A 198 21.15 3.39 23.29
CA SER A 198 19.79 3.75 22.87
C SER A 198 19.74 3.60 21.37
N MET A 199 19.66 2.35 20.89
CA MET A 199 18.80 2.09 19.73
C MET A 199 17.40 2.46 20.22
N SER A 200 17.11 3.77 20.25
CA SER A 200 15.75 4.27 20.33
C SER A 200 14.98 3.43 19.34
N GLN A 201 13.91 2.79 19.80
CA GLN A 201 12.94 2.16 18.91
C GLN A 201 12.74 3.09 17.72
N PRO A 202 12.68 2.55 16.48
CA PRO A 202 12.45 3.39 15.32
C PRO A 202 11.13 4.09 15.53
N ASN A 203 11.19 5.35 15.97
CA ASN A 203 10.02 6.20 16.02
C ASN A 203 9.55 6.24 14.57
N ALA A 204 8.37 5.70 14.26
CA ALA A 204 7.78 5.81 12.92
C ALA A 204 7.79 7.28 12.45
N ASN A 205 7.68 8.20 13.41
CA ASN A 205 7.81 9.64 13.23
C ASN A 205 9.20 10.10 12.75
N ALA A 206 10.28 9.41 13.11
CA ALA A 206 11.63 9.69 12.62
C ALA A 206 11.85 9.23 11.17
N ALA A 207 11.26 8.11 10.78
CA ALA A 207 11.26 7.65 9.38
C ALA A 207 10.42 8.58 8.49
N VAL A 208 9.22 8.98 8.93
CA VAL A 208 8.37 9.98 8.25
C VAL A 208 9.00 11.38 8.23
N ALA A 209 9.84 11.71 9.21
CA ALA A 209 10.61 12.95 9.23
C ALA A 209 11.85 12.93 8.31
N ALA A 210 12.24 11.78 7.76
CA ALA A 210 13.40 11.69 6.90
C ALA A 210 13.18 12.51 5.61
N LYS A 211 14.17 13.34 5.27
CA LYS A 211 14.09 14.29 4.15
C LYS A 211 13.77 13.61 2.81
N HIS A 212 14.26 12.39 2.59
CA HIS A 212 14.03 11.65 1.35
C HIS A 212 12.59 11.13 1.24
N VAL A 213 11.95 10.75 2.36
CA VAL A 213 10.53 10.33 2.40
C VAL A 213 9.61 11.50 2.09
N ARG A 214 9.89 12.69 2.65
CA ARG A 214 9.12 13.91 2.34
C ARG A 214 9.25 14.29 0.86
N LEU A 215 10.46 14.21 0.32
CA LEU A 215 10.69 14.48 -1.10
C LEU A 215 9.99 13.46 -2.01
N TYR A 216 9.96 12.19 -1.61
CA TYR A 216 9.20 11.16 -2.32
C TYR A 216 7.69 11.48 -2.30
N ARG A 217 7.14 11.91 -1.16
CA ARG A 217 5.74 12.31 -1.02
C ARG A 217 5.37 13.45 -1.98
N ASP A 218 6.18 14.50 -2.02
CA ASP A 218 5.94 15.63 -2.92
C ASP A 218 5.97 15.20 -4.40
N LEU A 219 6.76 14.17 -4.73
CA LEU A 219 6.78 13.59 -6.06
C LEU A 219 5.56 12.70 -6.33
N GLN A 220 5.10 11.96 -5.33
CA GLN A 220 3.96 11.03 -5.40
C GLN A 220 2.68 11.74 -5.85
N ASP A 221 2.54 13.03 -5.56
CA ASP A 221 1.45 13.86 -6.04
C ASP A 221 1.26 13.83 -7.57
N ASN A 222 2.32 13.58 -8.35
CA ASN A 222 2.27 13.55 -9.81
C ASN A 222 1.58 12.29 -10.38
N TRP A 223 1.57 11.17 -9.65
CA TRP A 223 1.01 9.91 -10.15
C TRP A 223 -0.07 9.29 -9.26
N GLN A 224 -0.20 9.69 -8.00
CA GLN A 224 -1.17 9.09 -7.07
C GLN A 224 -2.62 9.18 -7.53
N ALA A 225 -3.00 10.24 -8.25
CA ALA A 225 -4.34 10.37 -8.79
C ALA A 225 -4.61 9.32 -9.87
N HIS A 226 -3.63 9.10 -10.76
CA HIS A 226 -3.71 8.07 -11.80
C HIS A 226 -3.81 6.67 -11.18
N ASP A 227 -2.99 6.38 -10.17
CA ASP A 227 -3.04 5.12 -9.41
C ASP A 227 -4.41 4.90 -8.76
N ALA A 228 -4.90 5.89 -8.01
CA ALA A 228 -6.18 5.78 -7.31
C ALA A 228 -7.37 5.61 -8.26
N TYR A 229 -7.43 6.39 -9.34
CA TYR A 229 -8.51 6.30 -10.32
C TYR A 229 -8.42 5.04 -11.18
N ALA A 230 -7.22 4.49 -11.44
CA ALA A 230 -7.10 3.20 -12.10
C ALA A 230 -7.83 2.11 -11.30
N ARG A 231 -7.60 2.04 -9.98
CA ARG A 231 -8.27 1.07 -9.09
C ARG A 231 -9.78 1.27 -9.02
N ALA A 232 -10.22 2.52 -8.91
CA ALA A 232 -11.65 2.85 -8.86
C ALA A 232 -12.35 2.49 -10.19
N CYS A 233 -11.75 2.82 -11.32
CA CYS A 233 -12.27 2.50 -12.64
C CYS A 233 -12.31 0.99 -12.90
N LEU A 234 -11.30 0.22 -12.47
CA LEU A 234 -11.34 -1.23 -12.57
C LEU A 234 -12.56 -1.80 -11.84
N ALA A 235 -12.69 -1.45 -10.56
CA ALA A 235 -13.78 -1.94 -9.72
C ALA A 235 -15.16 -1.60 -10.32
N LEU A 236 -15.36 -0.35 -10.75
CA LEU A 236 -16.59 0.08 -11.41
C LEU A 236 -16.85 -0.67 -12.72
N GLY A 237 -15.81 -0.90 -13.53
CA GLY A 237 -15.86 -1.68 -14.75
C GLY A 237 -16.33 -3.11 -14.50
N THR A 238 -15.74 -3.79 -13.51
CA THR A 238 -16.12 -5.16 -13.12
C THR A 238 -17.58 -5.24 -12.67
N TYR A 239 -18.08 -4.26 -11.90
CA TYR A 239 -19.48 -4.25 -11.46
C TYR A 239 -20.44 -4.07 -12.64
N LYS A 240 -20.10 -3.20 -13.58
CA LYS A 240 -20.90 -2.95 -14.78
C LYS A 240 -20.87 -4.14 -15.73
N LEU A 241 -19.75 -4.85 -15.82
CA LEU A 241 -19.64 -6.10 -16.57
C LEU A 241 -20.57 -7.17 -16.00
N LEU A 242 -20.58 -7.37 -14.68
CA LEU A 242 -21.53 -8.30 -14.03
C LEU A 242 -23.00 -7.92 -14.30
N HIS A 243 -23.30 -6.63 -14.32
CA HIS A 243 -24.63 -6.13 -14.69
C HIS A 243 -24.98 -6.39 -16.16
N ALA A 244 -24.03 -6.20 -17.08
CA ALA A 244 -24.22 -6.50 -18.49
C ALA A 244 -24.51 -8.00 -18.70
N VAL A 245 -23.75 -8.87 -18.03
CA VAL A 245 -23.99 -10.33 -18.05
C VAL A 245 -25.36 -10.68 -17.43
N ALA A 246 -25.79 -9.97 -16.38
CA ALA A 246 -27.12 -10.17 -15.80
C ALA A 246 -28.24 -9.84 -16.81
N TYR A 247 -28.15 -8.72 -17.53
CA TYR A 247 -29.15 -8.38 -18.56
C TYR A 247 -29.11 -9.33 -19.76
N TYR A 248 -27.90 -9.74 -20.19
CA TYR A 248 -27.72 -10.72 -21.25
C TYR A 248 -28.35 -12.08 -20.90
N THR A 249 -28.08 -12.60 -19.70
CA THR A 249 -28.63 -13.88 -19.24
C THR A 249 -30.15 -13.83 -19.05
N VAL A 250 -30.72 -12.69 -18.65
CA VAL A 250 -32.18 -12.51 -18.64
C VAL A 250 -32.76 -12.65 -20.05
N GLY A 251 -32.19 -11.97 -21.04
CA GLY A 251 -32.71 -12.07 -22.40
C GLY A 251 -32.52 -13.47 -23.01
N LEU A 252 -31.35 -14.08 -22.84
CA LEU A 252 -31.06 -15.43 -23.31
C LEU A 252 -31.98 -16.48 -22.66
N LEU A 253 -32.06 -16.51 -21.33
CA LEU A 253 -32.77 -17.57 -20.61
C LEU A 253 -34.28 -17.40 -20.66
N VAL A 254 -34.79 -16.16 -20.59
CA VAL A 254 -36.24 -15.90 -20.53
C VAL A 254 -36.84 -15.84 -21.92
N LEU A 255 -36.23 -15.11 -22.85
CA LEU A 255 -36.82 -14.85 -24.17
C LEU A 255 -36.49 -15.97 -25.17
N GLU A 256 -35.24 -16.45 -25.21
CA GLU A 256 -34.85 -17.50 -26.17
C GLU A 256 -35.16 -18.90 -25.61
N MET A 257 -34.68 -19.20 -24.40
CA MET A 257 -34.79 -20.55 -23.82
C MET A 257 -36.08 -20.80 -23.04
N HIS A 258 -36.93 -19.78 -22.85
CA HIS A 258 -38.21 -19.90 -22.13
C HIS A 258 -38.08 -20.51 -20.71
N ALA A 259 -36.96 -20.28 -20.04
CA ALA A 259 -36.59 -20.83 -18.73
C ALA A 259 -36.54 -19.71 -17.66
N PRO A 260 -37.68 -19.19 -17.18
CA PRO A 260 -37.73 -18.03 -16.30
C PRO A 260 -37.08 -18.27 -14.94
N TRP A 261 -37.09 -19.51 -14.43
CA TRP A 261 -36.45 -19.86 -13.16
C TRP A 261 -34.93 -19.78 -13.23
N ALA A 262 -34.33 -20.19 -14.36
CA ALA A 262 -32.90 -20.02 -14.58
C ALA A 262 -32.56 -18.53 -14.73
N GLY A 263 -33.38 -17.77 -15.45
CA GLY A 263 -33.26 -16.31 -15.54
C GLY A 263 -33.31 -15.62 -14.17
N LEU A 264 -34.23 -16.05 -13.28
CA LEU A 264 -34.33 -15.54 -11.91
C LEU A 264 -33.06 -15.82 -11.09
N ALA A 265 -32.50 -17.03 -11.22
CA ALA A 265 -31.25 -17.39 -10.54
C ALA A 265 -30.09 -16.48 -11.01
N CYS A 266 -29.94 -16.26 -12.32
CA CYS A 266 -28.89 -15.38 -12.84
C CYS A 266 -29.12 -13.91 -12.46
N ALA A 267 -30.36 -13.42 -12.57
CA ALA A 267 -30.74 -12.04 -12.22
C ALA A 267 -30.65 -11.73 -10.70
N THR A 268 -30.52 -12.75 -9.85
CA THR A 268 -30.28 -12.59 -8.41
C THR A 268 -28.80 -12.77 -8.07
N VAL A 269 -28.16 -13.84 -8.55
CA VAL A 269 -26.77 -14.19 -8.20
C VAL A 269 -25.77 -13.17 -8.74
N LEU A 270 -25.89 -12.74 -10.00
CA LEU A 270 -24.92 -11.81 -10.60
C LEU A 270 -24.96 -10.41 -9.96
N PRO A 271 -26.14 -9.78 -9.72
CA PRO A 271 -26.20 -8.52 -8.98
C PRO A 271 -25.82 -8.67 -7.51
N MET A 272 -26.09 -9.83 -6.89
CA MET A 272 -25.66 -10.10 -5.51
C MET A 272 -24.13 -10.21 -5.40
N LEU A 273 -23.47 -10.80 -6.41
CA LEU A 273 -22.01 -10.80 -6.51
C LEU A 273 -21.47 -9.38 -6.71
N ALA A 274 -22.07 -8.59 -7.60
CA ALA A 274 -21.70 -7.18 -7.78
C ALA A 274 -21.86 -6.37 -6.47
N TRP A 275 -22.93 -6.63 -5.70
CA TRP A 275 -23.15 -6.02 -4.39
C TRP A 275 -22.08 -6.42 -3.38
N LEU A 276 -21.70 -7.69 -3.36
CA LEU A 276 -20.66 -8.19 -2.45
C LEU A 276 -19.29 -7.56 -2.76
N LEU A 277 -18.96 -7.41 -4.05
CA LEU A 277 -17.74 -6.73 -4.48
C LEU A 277 -17.76 -5.24 -4.10
N ILE A 278 -18.88 -4.53 -4.34
CA ILE A 278 -19.08 -3.16 -3.89
C ILE A 278 -18.89 -3.03 -2.39
N LYS A 279 -19.42 -3.96 -1.59
CA LYS A 279 -19.26 -3.96 -0.13
C LYS A 279 -17.81 -4.22 0.30
N LEU A 280 -17.06 -5.00 -0.46
CA LEU A 280 -15.65 -5.29 -0.20
C LEU A 280 -14.79 -4.05 -0.47
N ASP A 281 -15.05 -3.36 -1.57
CA ASP A 281 -14.22 -2.27 -2.08
C ASP A 281 -14.57 -0.89 -1.54
N LEU A 282 -15.82 -0.63 -1.16
CA LEU A 282 -16.27 0.71 -0.75
C LEU A 282 -16.63 0.82 0.72
N TYR A 283 -16.28 1.97 1.33
CA TYR A 283 -16.75 2.36 2.64
C TYR A 283 -18.00 3.24 2.52
N PHE A 284 -19.10 2.84 3.16
CA PHE A 284 -20.36 3.56 3.06
C PHE A 284 -21.06 3.73 4.41
N SER A 285 -21.69 4.88 4.59
CA SER A 285 -22.72 5.10 5.62
C SER A 285 -23.96 4.21 5.38
N SER A 286 -24.62 3.75 6.44
CA SER A 286 -25.77 2.81 6.38
C SER A 286 -26.86 3.18 5.38
N ALA A 287 -27.27 4.44 5.26
CA ALA A 287 -28.33 4.85 4.33
C ALA A 287 -27.93 4.73 2.84
N ARG A 288 -26.73 5.21 2.49
CA ARG A 288 -26.18 5.12 1.12
C ARG A 288 -25.94 3.67 0.68
N ARG A 289 -25.61 2.78 1.62
CA ARG A 289 -25.52 1.32 1.36
C ARG A 289 -26.84 0.76 0.90
N VAL A 290 -27.91 1.02 1.65
CA VAL A 290 -29.23 0.48 1.34
C VAL A 290 -29.71 0.99 -0.02
N LEU A 291 -29.52 2.28 -0.29
CA LEU A 291 -29.91 2.88 -1.57
C LEU A 291 -29.11 2.31 -2.76
N GLY A 292 -27.80 2.16 -2.62
CA GLY A 292 -26.96 1.56 -3.66
C GLY A 292 -27.32 0.09 -3.93
N ALA A 293 -27.54 -0.69 -2.87
CA ALA A 293 -28.00 -2.09 -2.98
C ALA A 293 -29.35 -2.18 -3.70
N LEU A 294 -30.27 -1.26 -3.39
CA LEU A 294 -31.59 -1.21 -4.01
C LEU A 294 -31.48 -0.99 -5.51
N PHE A 295 -30.76 0.03 -5.96
CA PHE A 295 -30.61 0.30 -7.40
C PHE A 295 -29.89 -0.82 -8.15
N LEU A 296 -28.90 -1.44 -7.53
CA LEU A 296 -28.13 -2.55 -8.09
C LEU A 296 -29.00 -3.81 -8.28
N MET A 297 -29.74 -4.22 -7.25
CA MET A 297 -30.54 -5.45 -7.29
C MET A 297 -31.84 -5.27 -8.07
N LEU A 298 -32.50 -4.12 -7.94
CA LEU A 298 -33.84 -3.92 -8.48
C LEU A 298 -33.84 -3.83 -10.01
N GLY A 299 -32.80 -3.29 -10.64
CA GLY A 299 -32.73 -3.15 -12.10
C GLY A 299 -32.91 -4.47 -12.87
N PRO A 300 -32.04 -5.48 -12.66
CA PRO A 300 -32.15 -6.78 -13.33
C PRO A 300 -33.39 -7.58 -12.94
N LEU A 301 -33.86 -7.46 -11.70
CA LEU A 301 -35.09 -8.12 -11.24
C LEU A 301 -36.35 -7.55 -11.89
N LEU A 302 -36.45 -6.23 -12.02
CA LEU A 302 -37.57 -5.61 -12.75
C LEU A 302 -37.49 -5.91 -14.24
N ALA A 303 -36.28 -5.99 -14.82
CA ALA A 303 -36.10 -6.39 -16.21
C ALA A 303 -36.57 -7.84 -16.45
N LEU A 304 -36.30 -8.75 -15.51
CA LEU A 304 -36.82 -10.12 -15.56
C LEU A 304 -38.36 -10.13 -15.58
N VAL A 305 -39.00 -9.39 -14.66
CA VAL A 305 -40.48 -9.29 -14.62
C VAL A 305 -41.04 -8.66 -15.90
N ALA A 306 -40.39 -7.63 -16.44
CA ALA A 306 -40.79 -7.02 -17.70
C ALA A 306 -40.64 -7.99 -18.89
N ALA A 307 -39.63 -8.85 -18.87
CA ALA A 307 -39.41 -9.87 -19.89
C ALA A 307 -40.43 -11.01 -19.80
N THR A 308 -40.83 -11.44 -18.60
CA THR A 308 -41.87 -12.48 -18.44
C THR A 308 -43.27 -11.95 -18.73
N LEU A 309 -43.55 -10.67 -18.52
CA LEU A 309 -44.83 -10.06 -18.91
C LEU A 309 -45.00 -9.96 -20.43
N ASN A 310 -43.88 -9.97 -21.19
CA ASN A 310 -43.91 -9.93 -22.66
C ASN A 310 -44.57 -11.16 -23.30
N SER A 311 -44.64 -12.28 -22.57
CA SER A 311 -45.28 -13.51 -23.06
C SER A 311 -46.76 -13.60 -22.70
N LEU A 312 -47.33 -12.59 -22.03
CA LEU A 312 -48.71 -12.57 -21.55
C LEU A 312 -49.59 -11.56 -22.32
N SER A 313 -50.89 -11.60 -22.07
CA SER A 313 -51.97 -10.94 -22.84
C SER A 313 -51.88 -9.39 -22.96
N GLU A 314 -52.56 -8.84 -23.98
CA GLU A 314 -52.67 -7.39 -24.31
C GLU A 314 -52.77 -6.39 -23.13
N PRO A 315 -53.61 -6.57 -22.08
CA PRO A 315 -53.68 -5.62 -20.97
C PRO A 315 -52.38 -5.48 -20.16
N GLN A 316 -51.48 -6.47 -20.24
CA GLN A 316 -50.18 -6.45 -19.55
C GLN A 316 -49.10 -5.68 -20.31
N ARG A 317 -49.31 -5.32 -21.59
CA ARG A 317 -48.36 -4.50 -22.37
C ARG A 317 -48.23 -3.08 -21.81
N VAL A 318 -49.31 -2.48 -21.31
CA VAL A 318 -49.26 -1.16 -20.66
C VAL A 318 -48.44 -1.22 -19.38
N ALA A 319 -48.66 -2.23 -18.54
CA ALA A 319 -47.89 -2.44 -17.32
C ALA A 319 -46.39 -2.68 -17.62
N GLN A 320 -46.08 -3.42 -18.69
CA GLN A 320 -44.72 -3.63 -19.16
C GLN A 320 -44.04 -2.31 -19.57
N SER A 321 -44.72 -1.44 -20.31
CA SER A 321 -44.15 -0.14 -20.74
C SER A 321 -43.76 0.75 -19.55
N VAL A 322 -44.60 0.80 -18.50
CA VAL A 322 -44.31 1.51 -17.26
C VAL A 322 -43.12 0.89 -16.54
N LEU A 323 -43.09 -0.45 -16.46
CA LEU A 323 -42.00 -1.18 -15.80
C LEU A 323 -40.65 -0.96 -16.50
N VAL A 324 -40.64 -0.96 -17.84
CA VAL A 324 -39.44 -0.67 -18.64
C VAL A 324 -38.93 0.75 -18.36
N ALA A 325 -39.81 1.75 -18.32
CA ALA A 325 -39.43 3.12 -17.96
C ALA A 325 -38.81 3.19 -16.55
N VAL A 326 -39.38 2.45 -15.59
CA VAL A 326 -38.80 2.33 -14.24
C VAL A 326 -37.43 1.66 -14.27
N VAL A 327 -37.20 0.62 -15.09
CA VAL A 327 -35.89 -0.04 -15.20
C VAL A 327 -34.83 0.94 -15.71
N PHE A 328 -35.13 1.73 -16.76
CA PHE A 328 -34.22 2.76 -17.24
C PHE A 328 -33.96 3.85 -16.19
N ALA A 329 -34.98 4.27 -15.44
CA ALA A 329 -34.82 5.23 -14.36
C ALA A 329 -33.94 4.69 -13.22
N MET A 330 -34.08 3.40 -12.88
CA MET A 330 -33.24 2.73 -11.87
C MET A 330 -31.78 2.61 -12.36
N HIS A 331 -31.57 2.30 -13.65
CA HIS A 331 -30.24 2.24 -14.25
C HIS A 331 -29.59 3.63 -14.27
N ALA A 332 -30.32 4.67 -14.66
CA ALA A 332 -29.85 6.06 -14.58
C ALA A 332 -29.53 6.47 -13.13
N GLY A 333 -30.37 6.08 -12.17
CA GLY A 333 -30.12 6.26 -10.74
C GLY A 333 -28.82 5.60 -10.27
N LEU A 334 -28.55 4.38 -10.74
CA LEU A 334 -27.30 3.67 -10.47
C LEU A 334 -26.09 4.43 -11.04
N ILE A 335 -26.16 4.94 -12.27
CA ILE A 335 -25.10 5.76 -12.88
C ILE A 335 -24.83 7.02 -12.04
N VAL A 336 -25.89 7.73 -11.64
CA VAL A 336 -25.78 8.92 -10.80
C VAL A 336 -25.17 8.57 -9.44
N CYS A 337 -25.59 7.46 -8.81
CA CYS A 337 -24.99 6.98 -7.57
C CYS A 337 -23.49 6.70 -7.75
N VAL A 338 -23.09 6.00 -8.82
CA VAL A 338 -21.68 5.74 -9.14
C VAL A 338 -20.90 7.04 -9.33
N ALA A 339 -21.45 8.02 -10.05
CA ALA A 339 -20.82 9.33 -10.23
C ALA A 339 -20.66 10.08 -8.89
N CYS A 340 -21.66 10.03 -8.01
CA CYS A 340 -21.59 10.62 -6.68
C CYS A 340 -20.58 9.91 -5.76
N ILE A 341 -20.32 8.63 -5.99
CA ILE A 341 -19.36 7.81 -5.25
C ILE A 341 -17.93 8.06 -5.75
N ALA A 342 -17.74 8.16 -7.06
CA ALA A 342 -16.45 8.40 -7.71
C ALA A 342 -15.96 9.85 -7.61
N ARG A 343 -16.76 10.74 -7.00
CA ARG A 343 -16.41 12.15 -6.80
C ARG A 343 -15.11 12.27 -5.99
N ALA A 344 -14.20 13.11 -6.49
CA ALA A 344 -12.95 13.42 -5.81
C ALA A 344 -13.23 14.17 -4.49
N GLU A 345 -12.59 13.73 -3.41
CA GLU A 345 -12.58 14.42 -2.13
C GLU A 345 -11.17 14.98 -1.88
N HIS A 346 -11.08 16.25 -1.45
CA HIS A 346 -9.81 16.88 -1.10
C HIS A 346 -9.44 16.47 0.33
N VAL A 347 -8.43 15.62 0.48
CA VAL A 347 -7.98 15.09 1.79
C VAL A 347 -6.98 16.02 2.49
N SER A 348 -6.32 16.90 1.75
CA SER A 348 -5.35 17.86 2.31
C SER A 348 -5.32 19.15 1.50
N GLU A 349 -5.10 20.30 2.15
CA GLU A 349 -5.04 21.63 1.53
C GLU A 349 -3.99 21.79 0.41
N ARG A 350 -3.01 20.87 0.33
CA ARG A 350 -1.96 20.83 -0.71
C ARG A 350 -1.94 19.55 -1.54
N GLY A 351 -2.80 18.57 -1.26
CA GLY A 351 -2.75 17.24 -1.88
C GLY A 351 -3.66 17.08 -3.10
N ALA A 352 -3.38 16.06 -3.93
CA ALA A 352 -4.25 15.70 -5.04
C ALA A 352 -5.64 15.25 -4.54
N ALA A 353 -6.68 15.53 -5.32
CA ALA A 353 -8.03 15.07 -5.03
C ALA A 353 -8.13 13.57 -5.33
N LEU A 354 -8.57 12.77 -4.36
CA LEU A 354 -8.57 11.31 -4.44
C LEU A 354 -9.97 10.73 -4.19
N PRO A 355 -10.32 9.61 -4.81
CA PRO A 355 -11.56 8.89 -4.53
C PRO A 355 -11.41 8.03 -3.26
N THR A 356 -11.37 8.68 -2.10
CA THR A 356 -11.15 8.07 -0.76
C THR A 356 -12.19 7.04 -0.33
N ARG A 357 -13.36 7.03 -0.96
CA ARG A 357 -14.44 6.09 -0.65
C ARG A 357 -14.10 4.66 -1.04
N PHE A 358 -13.12 4.47 -1.93
CA PHE A 358 -12.59 3.17 -2.29
C PHE A 358 -11.48 2.77 -1.31
N ARG A 359 -11.64 1.63 -0.64
CA ARG A 359 -10.67 1.09 0.31
C ARG A 359 -9.33 0.79 -0.35
N SER A 360 -9.36 0.35 -1.61
CA SER A 360 -8.14 0.12 -2.40
C SER A 360 -7.31 1.40 -2.56
N VAL A 361 -7.92 2.59 -2.48
CA VAL A 361 -7.23 3.89 -2.53
C VAL A 361 -6.63 4.25 -1.16
N LEU A 362 -7.26 3.87 -0.06
CA LEU A 362 -6.68 4.04 1.28
C LEU A 362 -5.39 3.21 1.46
N TYR A 363 -5.28 2.05 0.83
CA TYR A 363 -4.05 1.25 0.82
C TYR A 363 -2.89 1.85 -0.01
N LEU A 364 -3.10 3.01 -0.66
CA LEU A 364 -2.02 3.80 -1.25
C LEU A 364 -1.17 4.48 -0.17
N ASP A 365 -1.76 4.70 1.00
CA ASP A 365 -1.14 5.40 2.11
C ASP A 365 -0.39 4.46 3.05
N VAL A 366 0.85 4.16 2.68
CA VAL A 366 1.77 3.31 3.46
C VAL A 366 2.11 3.92 4.83
N PHE A 367 1.96 5.25 4.97
CA PHE A 367 2.40 5.99 6.15
C PHE A 367 1.26 6.58 7.00
N GLY A 368 -0.01 6.26 6.70
CA GLY A 368 -1.17 6.76 7.45
C GLY A 368 -1.47 8.27 7.30
N TRP A 369 -0.94 8.90 6.23
CA TRP A 369 -1.09 10.31 5.87
C TRP A 369 -2.49 10.77 5.43
N LEU A 370 -3.38 9.87 5.03
CA LEU A 370 -4.76 10.14 4.59
C LEU A 370 -5.78 10.02 5.72
N GLN A 371 -5.42 9.48 6.88
CA GLN A 371 -6.28 9.47 8.06
C GLN A 371 -6.57 10.89 8.54
N SER A 372 -7.82 11.15 8.94
CA SER A 372 -8.22 12.43 9.51
C SER A 372 -7.47 12.72 10.82
N PRO A 373 -7.30 14.00 11.21
CA PRO A 373 -6.67 14.36 12.49
C PRO A 373 -7.34 13.70 13.70
N ASP A 374 -8.67 13.52 13.63
CA ASP A 374 -9.47 12.87 14.66
C ASP A 374 -9.22 11.35 14.72
N GLU A 375 -9.03 10.69 13.57
CA GLU A 375 -8.65 9.28 13.51
C GLU A 375 -7.20 9.03 13.95
N ARG A 376 -6.28 9.94 13.63
CA ARG A 376 -4.90 9.88 14.16
C ARG A 376 -4.84 10.13 15.66
N ALA A 377 -5.61 11.08 16.18
CA ALA A 377 -5.73 11.30 17.62
C ALA A 377 -6.37 10.08 18.31
N ALA A 378 -7.34 9.43 17.65
CA ALA A 378 -7.91 8.18 18.11
C ALA A 378 -6.87 7.04 18.09
N GLU A 379 -6.07 6.85 17.05
CA GLU A 379 -5.01 5.83 16.98
C GLU A 379 -3.82 6.13 17.91
N GLU A 380 -3.38 7.38 18.06
CA GLU A 380 -2.29 7.75 18.99
C GLU A 380 -2.72 7.60 20.46
N SER A 381 -3.98 7.92 20.79
CA SER A 381 -4.55 7.64 22.11
C SER A 381 -4.77 6.14 22.35
N ALA A 382 -4.81 5.36 21.28
CA ALA A 382 -5.06 3.94 21.27
C ALA A 382 -3.78 3.22 20.82
N GLY A 383 -2.73 3.27 21.65
CA GLY A 383 -1.42 2.66 21.38
C GLY A 383 -1.47 1.18 20.91
N PRO A 384 -0.33 0.56 20.57
CA PRO A 384 -0.23 -0.65 19.73
C PRO A 384 -1.02 -1.90 20.18
N ASN A 385 -1.64 -1.88 21.36
CA ASN A 385 -2.56 -2.90 21.87
C ASN A 385 -4.05 -2.63 21.56
N SER A 386 -4.43 -1.52 20.91
CA SER A 386 -5.83 -1.09 20.81
C SER A 386 -6.59 -1.61 19.60
N THR A 387 -5.93 -1.88 18.47
CA THR A 387 -6.57 -2.44 17.27
C THR A 387 -7.06 -3.87 17.50
N ARG A 388 -6.50 -4.57 18.51
CA ARG A 388 -7.05 -5.83 19.03
C ARG A 388 -8.30 -5.63 19.88
N ASN A 389 -8.39 -4.51 20.60
CA ASN A 389 -9.45 -4.23 21.56
C ASN A 389 -10.68 -3.50 20.98
N GLN A 390 -10.58 -2.89 19.79
CA GLN A 390 -11.71 -2.15 19.21
C GLN A 390 -12.75 -3.06 18.55
N VAL A 391 -12.33 -4.18 17.94
CA VAL A 391 -13.25 -5.27 17.54
C VAL A 391 -13.84 -5.98 18.77
N ASP A 392 -13.09 -6.00 19.89
CA ASP A 392 -13.53 -6.62 21.15
C ASP A 392 -14.55 -5.78 21.94
N ARG A 393 -14.72 -4.49 21.65
CA ARG A 393 -15.64 -3.62 22.41
C ARG A 393 -17.09 -3.67 21.95
N GLU A 394 -17.38 -4.12 20.74
CA GLU A 394 -18.77 -4.22 20.23
C GLU A 394 -19.34 -5.64 20.27
N MET A 395 -18.55 -6.65 20.61
CA MET A 395 -18.97 -8.04 20.60
C MET A 395 -19.36 -8.51 22.01
N PRO A 396 -20.63 -8.91 22.26
CA PRO A 396 -21.02 -9.49 23.54
C PRO A 396 -20.09 -10.66 23.89
N LEU A 397 -19.60 -10.73 25.13
CA LEU A 397 -18.66 -11.76 25.57
C LEU A 397 -19.14 -13.19 25.22
N THR A 398 -20.45 -13.41 25.27
CA THR A 398 -21.11 -14.67 24.89
C THR A 398 -20.97 -15.00 23.40
N LEU A 399 -21.06 -14.01 22.52
CA LEU A 399 -20.89 -14.17 21.07
C LEU A 399 -19.42 -14.43 20.73
N ARG A 400 -18.50 -13.73 21.41
CA ARG A 400 -17.06 -13.92 21.24
C ARG A 400 -16.62 -15.32 21.66
N GLU A 401 -17.09 -15.80 22.80
CA GLU A 401 -16.86 -17.18 23.25
C GLU A 401 -17.47 -18.19 22.27
N GLY A 402 -18.67 -17.90 21.74
CA GLY A 402 -19.31 -18.70 20.70
C GLY A 402 -18.48 -18.81 19.42
N LEU A 403 -18.02 -17.68 18.89
CA LEU A 403 -17.21 -17.61 17.66
C LEU A 403 -15.83 -18.24 17.85
N TYR A 404 -15.21 -18.09 19.02
CA TYR A 404 -13.95 -18.75 19.34
C TYR A 404 -14.12 -20.27 19.44
N LYS A 405 -15.24 -20.73 19.98
CA LYS A 405 -15.59 -22.15 20.05
C LYS A 405 -15.91 -22.74 18.68
N GLU A 406 -16.56 -21.97 17.80
CA GLU A 406 -16.79 -22.36 16.41
C GLU A 406 -15.52 -22.36 15.57
N SER A 407 -14.68 -21.33 15.66
CA SER A 407 -13.43 -21.26 14.90
C SER A 407 -12.46 -22.37 15.32
N SER A 408 -12.38 -22.69 16.61
CA SER A 408 -11.59 -23.80 17.11
C SER A 408 -12.19 -25.18 16.75
N ARG A 409 -13.49 -25.28 16.52
CA ARG A 409 -14.13 -26.48 15.97
C ARG A 409 -13.80 -26.63 14.48
N LEU A 410 -13.97 -25.58 13.69
CA LEU A 410 -13.63 -25.54 12.26
C LEU A 410 -12.14 -25.80 12.02
N GLY A 411 -11.26 -25.19 12.82
CA GLY A 411 -9.82 -25.40 12.74
C GLY A 411 -9.39 -26.83 13.09
N ARG A 412 -10.16 -27.54 13.93
CA ARG A 412 -9.95 -28.97 14.18
C ARG A 412 -10.43 -29.84 13.02
N GLN A 413 -11.60 -29.52 12.45
CA GLN A 413 -12.13 -30.23 11.28
C GLN A 413 -11.21 -30.08 10.07
N LEU A 414 -10.77 -28.87 9.75
CA LEU A 414 -9.81 -28.61 8.68
C LEU A 414 -8.49 -29.36 8.91
N ARG A 415 -7.99 -29.41 10.14
CA ARG A 415 -6.74 -30.14 10.44
C ARG A 415 -6.92 -31.65 10.29
N CYS A 416 -8.09 -32.19 10.63
CA CYS A 416 -8.43 -33.59 10.36
C CYS A 416 -8.53 -33.86 8.85
N GLU A 417 -9.16 -32.97 8.07
CA GLU A 417 -9.22 -33.09 6.61
C GLU A 417 -7.83 -32.97 5.97
N PHE A 418 -6.98 -32.04 6.42
CA PHE A 418 -5.61 -31.95 5.93
C PHE A 418 -4.80 -33.21 6.26
N GLN A 419 -5.00 -33.79 7.45
CA GLN A 419 -4.35 -35.05 7.84
C GLN A 419 -4.88 -36.26 7.08
N THR A 420 -6.16 -36.29 6.68
CA THR A 420 -6.71 -37.34 5.82
C THR A 420 -6.18 -37.22 4.38
N TRP A 421 -5.83 -36.01 3.94
CA TRP A 421 -5.21 -35.77 2.63
C TRP A 421 -3.70 -36.06 2.63
N GLU A 422 -3.00 -35.89 3.75
CA GLU A 422 -1.55 -36.04 3.84
C GLU A 422 -1.03 -37.50 3.90
N VAL A 423 -1.88 -38.55 4.00
CA VAL A 423 -1.41 -39.96 3.99
C VAL A 423 -2.47 -40.92 3.41
N PRO A 424 -2.19 -41.86 2.45
CA PRO A 424 -1.14 -42.02 1.45
C PRO A 424 -1.74 -42.31 0.05
N ALA A 425 -2.38 -41.32 -0.59
CA ALA A 425 -2.79 -41.44 -2.00
C ALA A 425 -1.63 -41.04 -2.94
N VAL A 426 -0.87 -40.00 -2.57
CA VAL A 426 0.25 -39.47 -3.37
C VAL A 426 1.48 -40.39 -3.34
N VAL A 427 1.76 -41.05 -2.21
CA VAL A 427 2.89 -41.99 -2.09
C VAL A 427 2.64 -43.31 -2.84
N ARG A 428 1.37 -43.69 -3.09
CA ARG A 428 1.05 -44.90 -3.87
C ARG A 428 1.12 -44.67 -5.39
N ALA A 429 0.81 -43.46 -5.85
CA ALA A 429 0.94 -43.10 -7.27
C ALA A 429 2.40 -43.00 -7.73
N LEU A 430 3.32 -42.60 -6.84
CA LEU A 430 4.77 -42.47 -7.13
C LEU A 430 5.58 -43.77 -6.94
N ARG A 431 4.96 -44.89 -6.56
CA ARG A 431 5.62 -46.21 -6.54
C ARG A 431 5.27 -47.10 -7.75
N HIS A 432 4.35 -46.66 -8.60
CA HIS A 432 3.92 -47.38 -9.81
C HIS A 432 4.19 -46.61 -11.12
N ALA A 433 4.91 -45.50 -11.05
CA ALA A 433 5.61 -44.87 -12.16
C ALA A 433 7.11 -45.00 -11.91
#